data_AF-A0A0C9R333-F1
#
_entry.id   AF-A0A0C9R333-F1
#
_cell.length_a   1.000
_cell.length_b   1.000
_cell.length_c   1.000
_cell.angle_alpha   90.00
_cell.angle_beta   90.00
_cell.angle_gamma   90.00
#
_symmetry.space_group_name_H-M   'P 1'
#
loop_
_entity.id
_entity.type
_entity.pdbx_description
1 polymer ?
#
loop_
_entity_poly.entity_id
_entity_poly.type
_entity_poly.pdbx_seq_one_letter_code
_entity_poly.pdbx_strand_id
1 'polypeptide(L)'
;SFINEEPHKFYNIEMAPVLEDATASRLDIKEICCGGHNCHANRYERLCTEEANPWLLASSKSRMNTFGEYPPPSCKEDVVKMLGDCSGGEYCVFNENNTLDELVKTIAVGVFDLNEKTVALYSDNPSKTEPQCVLPLILKEK
;
A
#
# COMPACT_ATOMS: atom_id res chain seq x y z
N SER A 1 28.97 -16.67 1.38
CA SER A 1 28.07 -16.64 0.21
C SER A 1 27.03 -15.55 0.48
N PHE A 2 26.94 -14.54 -0.40
CA PHE A 2 26.08 -13.35 -0.24
C PHE A 2 24.82 -13.38 -1.14
N ILE A 3 24.46 -14.56 -1.62
CA ILE A 3 23.21 -14.79 -2.35
C ILE A 3 22.50 -15.90 -1.58
N ASN A 4 21.49 -15.55 -0.78
CA ASN A 4 20.46 -16.54 -0.49
C ASN A 4 19.73 -16.74 -1.81
N GLU A 5 19.83 -17.95 -2.35
CA GLU A 5 19.40 -18.37 -3.68
C GLU A 5 17.89 -18.34 -3.91
N GLU A 6 17.13 -17.60 -3.11
CA GLU A 6 15.72 -17.33 -3.37
C GLU A 6 15.51 -15.84 -3.67
N PRO A 7 14.86 -15.49 -4.79
CA PRO A 7 14.46 -14.11 -5.04
C PRO A 7 13.66 -13.56 -3.86
N HIS A 8 13.82 -12.26 -3.54
CA HIS A 8 12.96 -11.60 -2.54
C HIS A 8 11.50 -11.75 -2.98
N LYS A 9 10.73 -12.58 -2.26
CA LYS A 9 9.32 -12.82 -2.54
C LYS A 9 8.47 -11.84 -1.76
N PHE A 10 7.58 -11.17 -2.47
CA PHE A 10 6.52 -10.37 -1.85
C PHE A 10 5.20 -11.10 -2.06
N TYR A 11 4.36 -11.07 -1.02
CA TYR A 11 3.03 -11.63 -1.06
C TYR A 11 2.02 -10.54 -0.70
N ASN A 12 0.94 -10.45 -1.46
CA ASN A 12 -0.26 -9.75 -1.03
C ASN A 12 -1.27 -10.82 -0.57
N ILE A 13 -1.72 -10.73 0.68
CA ILE A 13 -2.57 -11.74 1.30
C ILE A 13 -3.90 -11.07 1.67
N GLU A 14 -4.99 -11.60 1.13
CA GLU A 14 -6.35 -11.23 1.51
C GLU A 14 -6.94 -12.34 2.38
N MET A 15 -7.54 -11.96 3.50
CA MET A 15 -8.15 -12.90 4.43
C MET A 15 -9.53 -12.40 4.85
N ALA A 16 -10.55 -13.21 4.62
CA ALA A 16 -11.93 -12.94 5.05
C ALA A 16 -12.30 -13.78 6.28
N PRO A 17 -13.27 -13.31 7.10
CA PRO A 17 -13.78 -14.09 8.22
C PRO A 17 -14.39 -15.42 7.75
N VAL A 18 -14.71 -16.27 8.72
CA VAL A 18 -15.48 -17.50 8.48
C VAL A 18 -16.88 -17.10 8.01
N LEU A 19 -17.28 -17.54 6.82
CA LEU A 19 -18.65 -17.38 6.32
C LEU A 19 -19.54 -18.47 6.91
N GLU A 20 -20.87 -18.29 6.85
CA GLU A 20 -21.85 -19.19 7.50
C GLU A 20 -21.70 -20.67 7.08
N ASP A 21 -21.14 -20.93 5.90
CA ASP A 21 -20.94 -22.25 5.31
C ASP A 21 -19.54 -22.84 5.54
N ALA A 22 -18.68 -22.18 6.32
CA ALA A 22 -17.28 -22.55 6.52
C ALA A 22 -16.90 -22.76 7.99
N THR A 23 -15.80 -23.46 8.23
CA THR A 23 -15.21 -23.65 9.57
C THR A 23 -13.89 -22.91 9.76
N ALA A 24 -13.42 -22.21 8.73
CA ALA A 24 -12.15 -21.50 8.70
C ALA A 24 -12.23 -20.25 7.81
N SER A 25 -11.30 -19.31 8.04
CA SER A 25 -11.17 -18.10 7.23
C SER A 25 -10.84 -18.44 5.78
N ARG A 26 -11.40 -17.66 4.85
CA ARG A 26 -11.01 -17.73 3.43
C ARG A 26 -9.74 -16.92 3.23
N LEU A 27 -8.79 -17.49 2.50
CA LEU A 27 -7.47 -16.90 2.27
C LEU A 27 -7.20 -16.89 0.77
N ASP A 28 -6.70 -15.76 0.25
CA ASP A 28 -6.17 -15.64 -1.10
C ASP A 28 -4.76 -15.02 -1.05
N ILE A 29 -3.78 -15.79 -1.49
CA ILE A 29 -2.36 -15.41 -1.48
C ILE A 29 -1.94 -15.13 -2.92
N LYS A 30 -1.59 -13.87 -3.20
CA LYS A 30 -0.97 -13.45 -4.46
C LYS A 30 0.53 -13.31 -4.26
N GLU A 31 1.31 -14.14 -4.95
CA GLU A 31 2.74 -13.92 -5.11
C GLU A 31 2.99 -12.78 -6.10
N ILE A 32 3.93 -11.89 -5.75
CA ILE A 32 4.38 -10.78 -6.58
C ILE A 32 5.75 -11.17 -7.13
N CYS A 33 5.79 -11.57 -8.40
CA CYS A 33 7.01 -12.00 -9.07
C CYS A 33 8.04 -10.87 -9.17
N CYS A 34 9.31 -11.23 -9.32
CA CYS A 34 10.38 -10.26 -9.61
C CYS A 34 10.05 -9.43 -10.85
N GLY A 35 10.30 -8.12 -10.77
CA GLY A 35 9.91 -7.16 -11.82
C GLY A 35 8.41 -6.82 -11.84
N GLY A 36 7.60 -7.49 -11.02
CA GLY A 36 6.20 -7.16 -10.80
C GLY A 36 6.03 -6.00 -9.80
N HIS A 37 4.85 -5.42 -9.80
CA HIS A 37 4.41 -4.45 -8.80
C HIS A 37 2.98 -4.78 -8.36
N ASN A 38 2.57 -4.25 -7.21
CA ASN A 38 1.22 -4.45 -6.69
C ASN A 38 0.78 -3.23 -5.89
N CYS A 39 -0.42 -2.74 -6.18
CA CYS A 39 -1.13 -1.78 -5.34
C CYS A 39 -2.31 -2.49 -4.68
N HIS A 40 -2.66 -2.08 -3.47
CA HIS A 40 -3.81 -2.61 -2.74
C HIS A 40 -4.37 -1.52 -1.83
N ALA A 41 -5.68 -1.55 -1.62
CA ALA A 41 -6.39 -0.57 -0.82
C ALA A 41 -7.23 -1.31 0.25
N ASN A 42 -8.45 -0.88 0.53
CA ASN A 42 -9.22 -1.41 1.68
C ASN A 42 -10.34 -2.37 1.29
N ARG A 43 -10.44 -2.75 0.01
CA ARG A 43 -11.39 -3.75 -0.46
C ARG A 43 -10.68 -5.04 -0.84
N TYR A 44 -11.43 -6.15 -0.84
CA TYR A 44 -10.95 -7.37 -1.48
C TYR A 44 -10.89 -7.20 -3.01
N GLU A 45 -9.75 -7.55 -3.60
CA GLU A 45 -9.60 -7.59 -5.06
C GLU A 45 -9.79 -9.02 -5.60
N ARG A 46 -9.56 -10.04 -4.76
CA ARG A 46 -9.57 -11.45 -5.17
C ARG A 46 -10.60 -12.28 -4.43
N LEU A 47 -10.92 -11.94 -3.19
CA LEU A 47 -12.01 -12.59 -2.46
C LEU A 47 -13.38 -11.98 -2.84
N CYS A 48 -14.28 -12.83 -3.33
CA CYS A 48 -15.68 -12.46 -3.51
C CYS A 48 -16.45 -12.75 -2.21
N THR A 49 -16.67 -11.70 -1.42
CA THR A 49 -17.45 -11.71 -0.17
C THR A 49 -18.14 -10.36 0.02
N GLU A 50 -19.19 -10.34 0.84
CA GLU A 50 -19.83 -9.09 1.24
C GLU A 50 -18.90 -8.25 2.12
N GLU A 51 -18.86 -6.94 1.86
CA GLU A 51 -18.03 -5.98 2.57
C GLU A 51 -18.93 -4.89 3.18
N ALA A 52 -18.85 -4.70 4.50
CA ALA A 52 -19.89 -4.00 5.27
C ALA A 52 -19.89 -2.46 5.14
N ASN A 53 -18.86 -1.85 4.54
CA ASN A 53 -18.69 -0.39 4.56
C ASN A 53 -18.68 0.23 3.15
N PRO A 54 -19.83 0.67 2.62
CA PRO A 54 -19.93 1.23 1.27
C PRO A 54 -19.01 2.42 1.01
N TRP A 55 -18.80 3.28 2.01
CA TRP A 55 -17.91 4.44 1.91
C TRP A 55 -16.45 4.01 1.76
N LEU A 56 -16.00 3.03 2.56
CA LEU A 56 -14.64 2.49 2.46
C LEU A 56 -14.41 1.81 1.10
N LEU A 57 -15.44 1.14 0.57
CA LEU A 57 -15.39 0.55 -0.77
C LEU A 57 -15.27 1.60 -1.86
N ALA A 58 -16.02 2.70 -1.77
CA ALA A 58 -15.94 3.81 -2.71
C ALA A 58 -14.54 4.45 -2.67
N SER A 59 -14.01 4.73 -1.47
CA SER A 59 -12.66 5.24 -1.29
C SER A 59 -11.59 4.29 -1.82
N SER A 60 -11.74 2.99 -1.55
CA SER A 60 -10.82 1.97 -2.06
C SER A 60 -10.82 1.91 -3.58
N LYS A 61 -12.00 1.93 -4.23
CA LYS A 61 -12.11 1.94 -5.69
C LYS A 61 -11.47 3.20 -6.29
N SER A 62 -11.71 4.36 -5.71
CA SER A 62 -11.10 5.62 -6.17
C SER A 62 -9.58 5.55 -6.15
N ARG A 63 -8.98 5.14 -5.02
CA ARG A 63 -7.52 5.04 -4.89
C ARG A 63 -6.91 3.98 -5.82
N MET A 64 -7.59 2.85 -6.01
CA MET A 64 -7.14 1.82 -6.96
C MET A 64 -7.22 2.31 -8.41
N ASN A 65 -8.25 3.09 -8.77
CA ASN A 65 -8.32 3.73 -10.09
C ASN A 65 -7.16 4.71 -10.26
N THR A 66 -6.89 5.58 -9.28
CA THR A 66 -5.73 6.48 -9.30
C THR A 66 -4.43 5.71 -9.48
N PHE A 67 -4.20 4.62 -8.73
CA PHE A 67 -3.01 3.79 -8.92
C PHE A 67 -2.92 3.18 -10.32
N GLY A 68 -4.05 2.85 -10.95
CA GLY A 68 -4.12 2.31 -12.31
C GLY A 68 -3.71 3.30 -13.41
N GLU A 69 -3.72 4.60 -13.12
CA GLU A 69 -3.27 5.65 -14.06
C GLU A 69 -1.74 5.82 -14.07
N TYR A 70 -1.04 5.28 -13.07
CA TYR A 70 0.42 5.35 -13.00
C TYR A 70 1.10 4.23 -13.79
N PRO A 71 2.24 4.50 -14.44
CA PRO A 71 3.10 3.42 -14.92
C PRO A 71 3.64 2.61 -13.74
N PRO A 72 4.08 1.36 -13.98
CA PRO A 72 4.79 0.57 -12.97
C PRO A 72 5.96 1.38 -12.38
N PRO A 73 6.07 1.50 -11.04
CA PRO A 73 7.13 2.28 -10.42
C PRO A 73 8.50 1.64 -10.67
N SER A 74 9.48 2.46 -11.00
CA SER A 74 10.84 2.05 -11.33
C SER A 74 11.87 2.52 -10.31
N CYS A 75 11.54 3.57 -9.55
CA CYS A 75 12.39 4.13 -8.49
C CYS A 75 11.57 4.61 -7.28
N LYS A 76 12.27 5.05 -6.24
CA LYS A 76 11.68 5.58 -5.00
C LYS A 76 10.78 6.79 -5.27
N GLU A 77 11.19 7.68 -6.18
CA GLU A 77 10.48 8.91 -6.52
C GLU A 77 9.12 8.61 -7.15
N ASP A 78 9.02 7.55 -7.96
CA ASP A 78 7.75 7.08 -8.52
C ASP A 78 6.79 6.67 -7.39
N VAL A 79 7.28 5.88 -6.43
CA VAL A 79 6.49 5.42 -5.27
C VAL A 79 6.03 6.60 -4.41
N VAL A 80 6.94 7.53 -4.11
CA VAL A 80 6.64 8.75 -3.34
C VAL A 80 5.58 9.60 -4.05
N LYS A 81 5.70 9.77 -5.37
CA LYS A 81 4.72 10.51 -6.17
C LYS A 81 3.35 9.82 -6.18
N MET A 82 3.31 8.49 -6.30
CA MET A 82 2.07 7.71 -6.25
C MET A 82 1.38 7.85 -4.89
N LEU A 83 2.13 7.70 -3.80
CA LEU A 83 1.60 7.77 -2.43
C LEU A 83 1.18 9.18 -2.01
N GLY A 84 1.72 10.21 -2.65
CA GLY A 84 1.36 11.61 -2.44
C GLY A 84 0.23 12.13 -3.32
N ASP A 85 -0.38 11.29 -4.14
CA ASP A 85 -1.37 11.73 -5.12
C ASP A 85 -2.68 12.22 -4.48
N CYS A 86 -3.12 13.41 -4.91
CA CYS A 86 -4.37 14.06 -4.50
C CYS A 86 -5.32 14.33 -5.66
N SER A 87 -5.20 13.62 -6.78
CA SER A 87 -6.00 13.81 -8.00
C SER A 87 -7.34 13.07 -7.98
N GLY A 88 -7.54 12.14 -7.04
CA GLY A 88 -8.73 11.28 -6.91
C GLY A 88 -10.02 11.98 -6.46
N GLY A 89 -10.04 13.31 -6.38
CA GLY A 89 -11.24 14.09 -6.02
C GLY A 89 -11.62 13.93 -4.55
N GLU A 90 -12.79 13.35 -4.27
CA GLU A 90 -13.27 13.13 -2.90
C GLU A 90 -12.41 12.12 -2.13
N TYR A 91 -11.86 11.12 -2.84
CA TYR A 91 -11.07 10.04 -2.25
C TYR A 91 -9.70 9.96 -2.92
N CYS A 92 -8.75 10.69 -2.36
CA CYS A 92 -7.36 10.74 -2.79
C CYS A 92 -6.54 9.59 -2.21
N VAL A 93 -5.39 9.29 -2.84
CA VAL A 93 -4.42 8.33 -2.28
C VAL A 93 -3.81 8.91 -1.01
N PHE A 94 -3.19 10.09 -1.12
CA PHE A 94 -2.89 10.89 0.05
C PHE A 94 -4.18 11.61 0.45
N ASN A 95 -4.88 11.04 1.42
CA ASN A 95 -6.17 11.54 1.87
C ASN A 95 -6.02 12.87 2.61
N GLU A 96 -6.02 13.93 1.80
CA GLU A 96 -5.90 15.33 2.15
C GLU A 96 -6.65 16.13 1.07
N ASN A 97 -7.93 16.40 1.29
CA ASN A 97 -8.69 17.30 0.41
C ASN A 97 -8.67 18.77 0.87
N ASN A 98 -7.77 19.12 1.79
CA ASN A 98 -7.67 20.44 2.44
C ASN A 98 -8.92 20.90 3.20
N THR A 99 -9.83 20.00 3.57
CA THR A 99 -10.98 20.31 4.45
C THR A 99 -10.76 19.77 5.86
N LEU A 100 -11.35 20.42 6.86
CA LEU A 100 -11.29 19.97 8.25
C LEU A 100 -12.32 18.88 8.57
N ASP A 101 -13.30 18.66 7.68
CA ASP A 101 -14.46 17.80 7.91
C ASP A 101 -14.28 16.37 7.36
N GLU A 102 -13.10 16.04 6.84
CA GLU A 102 -12.80 14.67 6.41
C GLU A 102 -12.82 13.70 7.59
N LEU A 103 -13.63 12.64 7.46
CA LEU A 103 -13.74 11.57 8.45
C LEU A 103 -12.40 10.84 8.68
N VAL A 104 -11.54 10.79 7.66
CA VAL A 104 -10.26 10.07 7.69
C VAL A 104 -9.21 10.93 7.02
N LYS A 105 -7.98 10.92 7.55
CA LYS A 105 -6.82 11.60 6.95
C LYS A 105 -5.61 10.68 6.92
N THR A 106 -4.73 10.89 5.95
CA THR A 106 -3.43 10.22 5.97
C THR A 106 -2.56 10.84 7.05
N ILE A 107 -2.17 10.05 8.04
CA ILE A 107 -1.38 10.53 9.19
C ILE A 107 0.12 10.37 9.00
N ALA A 108 0.54 9.44 8.14
CA ALA A 108 1.94 9.15 7.86
C ALA A 108 2.09 8.31 6.58
N VAL A 109 3.25 8.40 5.96
CA VAL A 109 3.68 7.51 4.88
C VAL A 109 5.02 6.87 5.24
N GLY A 110 5.14 5.56 5.03
CA GLY A 110 6.39 4.81 5.20
C GLY A 110 6.84 4.23 3.86
N VAL A 111 8.09 4.51 3.47
CA VAL A 111 8.72 3.96 2.27
C VAL A 111 9.88 3.08 2.68
N PHE A 112 9.78 1.78 2.40
CA PHE A 112 10.82 0.79 2.66
C PHE A 112 11.67 0.63 1.40
N ASP A 113 12.93 1.03 1.45
CA ASP A 113 13.90 0.80 0.39
C ASP A 113 14.78 -0.39 0.77
N LEU A 114 14.60 -1.52 0.08
CA LEU A 114 15.36 -2.74 0.37
C LEU A 114 16.75 -2.76 -0.25
N ASN A 115 17.01 -1.93 -1.27
CA ASN A 115 18.33 -1.79 -1.87
C ASN A 115 19.24 -1.02 -0.92
N GLU A 116 18.75 0.14 -0.45
CA GLU A 116 19.43 0.99 0.52
C GLU A 116 19.30 0.47 1.96
N LYS A 117 18.41 -0.50 2.19
CA LYS A 117 18.05 -1.03 3.51
C LYS A 117 17.65 0.08 4.48
N THR A 118 16.68 0.90 4.08
CA THR A 118 16.16 2.00 4.89
C THR A 118 14.63 2.04 4.94
N VAL A 119 14.10 2.74 5.92
CA VAL A 119 12.69 3.14 6.00
C VAL A 119 12.63 4.65 6.15
N ALA A 120 12.07 5.33 5.16
CA ALA A 120 11.76 6.76 5.23
C ALA A 120 10.34 6.95 5.77
N LEU A 121 10.18 7.80 6.79
CA LEU A 121 8.89 8.13 7.39
C LEU A 121 8.56 9.60 7.11
N TYR A 122 7.39 9.84 6.55
CA TYR A 122 6.83 11.16 6.26
C TYR A 122 5.61 11.37 7.16
N SER A 123 5.50 12.53 7.80
CA SER A 123 4.30 12.92 8.55
C SER A 123 3.33 13.76 7.73
N ASP A 124 3.65 14.00 6.47
CA ASP A 124 2.90 14.84 5.55
C ASP A 124 3.04 14.27 4.12
N ASN A 125 2.46 14.94 3.13
CA ASN A 125 2.40 14.48 1.76
C ASN A 125 3.82 14.23 1.22
N PRO A 126 4.17 12.96 0.92
CA PRO A 126 5.54 12.60 0.58
C PRO A 126 5.97 13.18 -0.78
N SER A 127 5.02 13.55 -1.66
CA SER A 127 5.32 14.19 -2.95
C SER A 127 5.71 15.68 -2.83
N LYS A 128 5.48 16.28 -1.65
CA LYS A 128 5.69 17.72 -1.40
C LYS A 128 6.70 17.99 -0.29
N THR A 129 7.06 16.97 0.48
CA THR A 129 7.88 17.11 1.69
C THR A 129 9.00 16.08 1.72
N GLU A 130 10.06 16.41 2.45
CA GLU A 130 11.13 15.47 2.77
C GLU A 130 10.72 14.57 3.95
N PRO A 131 11.27 13.35 4.08
CA PRO A 131 10.94 12.48 5.21
C PRO A 131 11.40 13.10 6.53
N GLN A 132 10.56 13.02 7.57
CA GLN A 132 10.91 13.41 8.93
C GLN A 132 12.14 12.64 9.45
N CYS A 133 12.22 11.36 9.11
CA CYS A 133 13.40 10.55 9.43
C CYS A 133 13.59 9.42 8.43
N VAL A 134 14.84 8.98 8.31
CA VAL A 134 15.25 7.80 7.56
C VAL A 134 15.96 6.85 8.51
N LEU A 135 15.35 5.70 8.76
CA LEU A 135 15.84 4.70 9.70
C LEU A 135 16.55 3.57 8.94
N PRO A 136 17.76 3.15 9.33
CA PRO A 136 18.39 1.98 8.72
C PRO A 136 17.68 0.69 9.15
N LEU A 137 17.48 -0.23 8.22
CA LEU A 137 17.02 -1.58 8.46
C LEU A 137 18.21 -2.43 8.95
N ILE A 138 18.55 -2.29 10.23
CA ILE A 138 19.60 -3.07 10.88
C ILE A 138 19.04 -4.45 11.23
N LEU A 139 19.39 -5.44 10.42
CA LEU A 139 19.10 -6.84 10.72
C LEU A 139 20.18 -7.37 11.67
N LYS A 140 19.79 -7.96 12.80
CA LYS A 140 20.73 -8.71 13.63
C LYS A 140 21.27 -9.88 12.80
N GLU A 141 22.59 -10.03 12.78
CA GLU A 141 23.19 -11.25 12.29
C GLU A 141 22.70 -12.42 13.15
N LYS A 142 22.34 -13.53 12.49
CA LYS A 142 21.89 -14.76 13.18
C LYS A 142 23.08 -15.53 13.71
#